data_AF-A0A7J9PZ73-F1
#
_entry.id   AF-A0A7J9PZ73-F1
#
_cell.length_a   1.000
_cell.length_b   1.000
_cell.length_c   1.000
_cell.angle_alpha   90.00
_cell.angle_beta   90.00
_cell.angle_gamma   90.00
#
_symmetry.space_group_name_H-M   'P 1'
#
loop_
_entity.id
_entity.type
_entity.pdbx_description
1 polymer ?
#
loop_
_entity_poly.entity_id
_entity_poly.type
_entity_poly.pdbx_seq_one_letter_code
_entity_poly.pdbx_strand_id
1 'polypeptide(L)'
;MEKIKIAIIGVWNCASSLIQGIYYYKDKDKNPEDAIGLMHWDIGGYRPGDIEFVAAVDIDKRKVGKDVSEAIFAKPNCMEVFCRDIPKMDIDVVMGRVLDGIAPHMKEYPEDRTFLVSDEKGANIVDVLKQSGAEIVLNYLPVGSEKATRYYAN
;
A
#
# COMPACT_ATOMS: atom_id res chain seq x y z
N MET A 1 -14.39 -13.90 12.75
CA MET A 1 -13.39 -14.55 11.88
C MET A 1 -12.15 -13.67 11.91
N GLU A 2 -10.96 -14.25 11.95
CA GLU A 2 -9.72 -13.46 11.91
C GLU A 2 -9.55 -12.87 10.51
N LYS A 3 -9.04 -11.64 10.44
CA LYS A 3 -8.70 -10.98 9.18
C LYS A 3 -7.26 -11.30 8.81
N ILE A 4 -6.94 -11.23 7.51
CA ILE A 4 -5.58 -11.37 7.01
C ILE A 4 -4.86 -10.03 7.18
N LYS A 5 -3.81 -10.00 8.00
CA LYS A 5 -3.03 -8.78 8.24
C LYS A 5 -1.95 -8.59 7.19
N ILE A 6 -2.09 -7.52 6.41
CA ILE A 6 -1.15 -7.17 5.35
C ILE A 6 -0.36 -5.91 5.67
N ALA A 7 0.92 -5.92 5.30
CA ALA A 7 1.76 -4.72 5.18
C ALA A 7 2.06 -4.43 3.71
N ILE A 8 2.15 -3.16 3.32
CA ILE A 8 2.55 -2.76 1.96
C ILE A 8 3.86 -1.98 1.99
N ILE A 9 4.75 -2.37 1.08
CA ILE A 9 5.94 -1.61 0.70
C ILE A 9 5.68 -0.94 -0.64
N GLY A 10 5.54 0.39 -0.64
CA GLY A 10 5.18 1.21 -1.80
C GLY A 10 3.69 1.48 -1.88
N VAL A 11 3.26 2.66 -1.40
CA VAL A 11 1.85 3.08 -1.32
C VAL A 11 1.43 3.79 -2.62
N TRP A 12 1.63 3.14 -3.77
CA TRP A 12 1.38 3.72 -5.10
C TRP A 12 -0.03 3.39 -5.63
N ASN A 13 -0.25 3.57 -6.94
CA ASN A 13 -1.52 3.27 -7.59
C ASN A 13 -2.04 1.85 -7.27
N CYS A 14 -1.18 0.83 -7.27
CA CYS A 14 -1.58 -0.54 -6.93
C CYS A 14 -2.12 -0.64 -5.48
N ALA A 15 -1.45 0.01 -4.53
CA ALA A 15 -1.91 0.05 -3.14
C ALA A 15 -3.24 0.81 -3.02
N SER A 16 -3.38 1.92 -3.75
CA SER A 16 -4.64 2.68 -3.82
C SER A 16 -5.79 1.83 -4.36
N SER A 17 -5.60 1.13 -5.48
CA SER A 17 -6.61 0.22 -6.04
C SER A 17 -6.97 -0.91 -5.09
N LEU A 18 -5.97 -1.52 -4.44
CA LEU A 18 -6.20 -2.62 -3.50
C LEU A 18 -7.03 -2.16 -2.31
N ILE A 19 -6.64 -1.06 -1.68
CA ILE A 19 -7.35 -0.52 -0.52
C ILE A 19 -8.77 -0.11 -0.90
N GLN A 20 -8.94 0.64 -1.99
CA GLN A 20 -10.26 0.98 -2.51
C GLN A 20 -11.11 -0.27 -2.79
N GLY A 21 -10.52 -1.31 -3.38
CA GLY A 21 -11.19 -2.59 -3.67
C GLY A 21 -11.65 -3.33 -2.42
N ILE A 22 -10.80 -3.40 -1.38
CA ILE A 22 -11.15 -4.01 -0.10
C ILE A 22 -12.39 -3.35 0.48
N TYR A 23 -12.43 -2.01 0.52
CA TYR A 23 -13.58 -1.27 1.06
C TYR A 23 -14.80 -1.34 0.15
N TYR A 24 -14.60 -1.31 -1.17
CA TYR A 24 -15.68 -1.45 -2.15
C TYR A 24 -16.43 -2.78 -2.02
N TYR A 25 -15.70 -3.89 -1.80
CA TYR A 25 -16.27 -5.23 -1.66
C TYR A 25 -16.61 -5.62 -0.22
N LYS A 26 -16.30 -4.77 0.77
CA LYS A 26 -16.66 -4.99 2.18
C LYS A 26 -18.16 -4.80 2.45
N ASP A 27 -18.86 -4.07 1.58
CA ASP A 27 -20.28 -3.81 1.72
C ASP A 27 -21.09 -5.12 1.68
N LYS A 28 -21.97 -5.29 2.67
CA LYS A 28 -22.76 -6.51 2.87
C LYS A 28 -23.81 -6.72 1.78
N ASP A 29 -24.15 -5.66 1.07
CA ASP A 29 -25.14 -5.68 -0.02
C ASP A 29 -24.51 -6.11 -1.36
N LYS A 30 -23.20 -6.37 -1.41
CA LYS A 30 -22.53 -6.87 -2.61
C LYS A 30 -22.76 -8.37 -2.80
N ASN A 31 -23.33 -8.72 -3.95
CA ASN A 31 -23.52 -10.11 -4.36
C ASN A 31 -22.21 -10.65 -4.97
N PRO A 32 -21.72 -11.82 -4.54
CA PRO A 32 -20.62 -12.54 -5.20
C PRO A 32 -20.75 -12.66 -6.73
N GLU A 33 -21.97 -12.79 -7.23
CA GLU A 33 -22.25 -12.94 -8.67
C GLU A 33 -21.94 -11.68 -9.49
N ASP A 34 -21.92 -10.51 -8.84
CA ASP A 34 -21.62 -9.22 -9.48
C ASP A 34 -20.14 -8.82 -9.34
N ALA A 35 -19.30 -9.69 -8.76
CA ALA A 35 -17.90 -9.38 -8.52
C ALA A 35 -17.11 -9.33 -9.84
N ILE A 36 -16.41 -8.22 -10.08
CA ILE A 36 -15.59 -8.03 -11.29
C ILE A 36 -14.12 -8.18 -10.90
N GLY A 37 -13.40 -9.04 -11.63
CA GLY A 37 -11.96 -9.26 -11.45
C GLY A 37 -11.60 -10.20 -10.31
N LEU A 38 -12.58 -10.82 -9.64
CA LEU A 38 -12.38 -11.84 -8.62
C LEU A 38 -12.87 -13.19 -9.16
N MET A 39 -11.95 -14.16 -9.30
CA MET A 39 -12.32 -15.52 -9.72
C MET A 39 -13.09 -16.28 -8.63
N HIS A 40 -12.77 -15.99 -7.38
CA HIS A 40 -13.38 -16.60 -6.20
C HIS A 40 -13.74 -15.51 -5.21
N TRP A 41 -14.99 -15.49 -4.78
CA TRP A 41 -15.45 -14.60 -3.71
C TRP A 41 -14.95 -15.04 -2.34
N ASP A 42 -14.76 -16.34 -2.16
CA ASP A 42 -14.28 -16.93 -0.92
C ASP A 42 -13.10 -17.84 -1.25
N ILE A 43 -11.98 -17.63 -0.54
CA ILE A 43 -10.81 -18.51 -0.60
C ILE A 43 -10.48 -18.94 0.82
N GLY A 44 -10.74 -20.21 1.13
CA GLY A 44 -10.41 -20.77 2.45
C GLY A 44 -11.17 -20.09 3.60
N GLY A 45 -12.38 -19.56 3.34
CA GLY A 45 -13.18 -18.82 4.29
C GLY A 45 -12.95 -17.31 4.28
N TYR A 46 -11.94 -16.81 3.55
CA TYR A 46 -11.65 -15.37 3.49
C TYR A 46 -12.33 -14.71 2.28
N ARG A 47 -13.03 -13.62 2.54
CA ARG A 47 -13.68 -12.77 1.53
C ARG A 47 -12.81 -11.54 1.21
N PRO A 48 -13.09 -10.78 0.13
CA PRO A 48 -12.26 -9.63 -0.25
C PRO A 48 -12.17 -8.54 0.84
N GLY A 49 -13.22 -8.39 1.65
CA GLY A 49 -13.26 -7.44 2.77
C GLY A 49 -12.57 -7.93 4.05
N ASP A 50 -12.10 -9.18 4.10
CA ASP A 50 -11.46 -9.79 5.29
C ASP A 50 -9.95 -9.52 5.35
N ILE A 51 -9.47 -8.54 4.59
CA ILE A 51 -8.09 -8.07 4.59
C ILE A 51 -7.98 -6.86 5.51
N GLU A 52 -7.06 -6.91 6.47
CA GLU A 52 -6.72 -5.83 7.38
C GLU A 52 -5.37 -5.24 7.03
N PHE A 53 -5.32 -3.93 6.83
CA PHE A 53 -4.08 -3.22 6.66
C PHE A 53 -3.46 -2.94 8.03
N VAL A 54 -2.16 -3.22 8.22
CA VAL A 54 -1.52 -3.05 9.55
C VAL A 54 -0.21 -2.25 9.52
N ALA A 55 0.42 -2.06 8.36
CA ALA A 55 1.62 -1.25 8.22
C ALA A 55 1.85 -0.80 6.77
N ALA A 56 2.28 0.45 6.57
CA ALA A 56 2.67 0.97 5.26
C ALA A 56 4.06 1.57 5.30
N VAL A 57 4.82 1.34 4.22
CA VAL A 57 6.14 1.92 4.00
C VAL A 57 6.16 2.62 2.65
N ASP A 58 6.62 3.86 2.62
CA ASP A 58 6.90 4.60 1.39
C ASP A 58 8.13 5.47 1.58
N ILE A 59 8.61 6.09 0.50
CA ILE A 59 9.72 7.03 0.53
C ILE A 59 9.28 8.45 0.19
N ASP A 60 8.07 8.62 -0.35
CA ASP A 60 7.60 9.90 -0.84
C ASP A 60 7.18 10.81 0.30
N LYS A 61 7.76 12.01 0.38
CA LYS A 61 7.47 13.05 1.37
C LYS A 61 6.00 13.47 1.42
N ARG A 62 5.23 13.21 0.36
CA ARG A 62 3.79 13.50 0.33
C ARG A 62 2.95 12.43 1.01
N LYS A 63 3.53 11.28 1.35
CA LYS A 63 2.87 10.10 1.93
C LYS A 63 3.41 9.79 3.31
N VAL A 64 4.74 9.83 3.49
CA VAL A 64 5.39 9.57 4.77
C VAL A 64 4.81 10.49 5.85
N GLY A 65 4.43 9.90 6.99
CA GLY A 65 3.81 10.59 8.13
C GLY A 65 2.31 10.85 8.00
N LYS A 66 1.65 10.40 6.92
CA LYS A 66 0.19 10.49 6.77
C LYS A 66 -0.47 9.14 7.03
N ASP A 67 -1.71 9.21 7.47
CA ASP A 67 -2.57 8.03 7.53
C ASP A 67 -2.70 7.42 6.12
N VAL A 68 -2.69 6.09 6.06
CA VAL A 68 -2.83 5.34 4.81
C VAL A 68 -4.10 5.73 4.04
N SER A 69 -5.21 6.04 4.71
CA SER A 69 -6.45 6.48 4.07
C SER A 69 -6.30 7.78 3.27
N GLU A 70 -5.32 8.63 3.63
CA GLU A 70 -4.99 9.85 2.90
C GLU A 70 -3.86 9.61 1.88
N ALA A 71 -2.84 8.84 2.26
CA ALA A 71 -1.64 8.62 1.47
C ALA A 71 -1.93 7.95 0.11
N ILE A 72 -2.94 7.08 0.04
CA ILE A 72 -3.34 6.41 -1.21
C ILE A 72 -3.88 7.37 -2.29
N PHE A 73 -4.33 8.57 -1.89
CA PHE A 73 -4.82 9.61 -2.79
C PHE A 73 -3.77 10.71 -3.02
N ALA A 74 -2.64 10.66 -2.31
CA ALA A 74 -1.58 11.64 -2.47
C ALA A 74 -0.86 11.46 -3.82
N LYS A 75 -0.51 12.59 -4.45
CA LYS A 75 0.36 12.60 -5.63
C LYS A 75 1.66 11.84 -5.37
N PRO A 76 2.23 11.18 -6.39
CA PRO A 76 1.87 11.16 -7.80
C PRO A 76 0.84 10.07 -8.13
N ASN A 77 0.16 9.47 -7.15
CA ASN A 77 -0.93 8.55 -7.45
C ASN A 77 -1.97 9.27 -8.31
N CYS A 78 -2.48 8.53 -9.29
CA CYS A 78 -3.47 8.98 -10.27
C CYS A 78 -4.49 7.87 -10.55
N MET A 79 -4.56 6.87 -9.68
CA MET A 79 -5.56 5.81 -9.77
C MET A 79 -6.97 6.42 -9.71
N GLU A 80 -7.88 5.89 -10.53
CA GLU A 80 -9.29 6.25 -10.51
C GLU A 80 -9.87 6.07 -9.11
N VAL A 81 -10.66 7.05 -8.65
CA VAL A 81 -11.27 7.00 -7.32
C VAL A 81 -12.66 6.40 -7.44
N PHE A 82 -12.75 5.08 -7.29
CA PHE A 82 -14.01 4.33 -7.35
C PHE A 82 -14.58 3.99 -5.95
N CYS A 83 -13.78 4.15 -4.90
CA CYS A 83 -14.21 4.05 -3.51
C CYS A 83 -13.55 5.16 -2.70
N ARG A 84 -14.30 6.24 -2.41
CA ARG A 84 -13.77 7.41 -1.72
C ARG A 84 -13.85 7.31 -0.19
N ASP A 85 -14.87 6.62 0.31
CA ASP A 85 -15.18 6.55 1.72
C ASP A 85 -14.31 5.50 2.43
N ILE A 86 -13.02 5.83 2.55
CA ILE A 86 -12.03 5.03 3.27
C ILE A 86 -11.94 5.60 4.69
N PRO A 87 -12.32 4.84 5.73
CA PRO A 87 -12.19 5.31 7.10
C PRO A 87 -10.72 5.49 7.45
N LYS A 88 -10.46 6.41 8.39
CA LYS A 88 -9.14 6.57 9.01
C LYS A 88 -8.68 5.22 9.55
N MET A 89 -7.43 4.86 9.24
CA MET A 89 -6.89 3.54 9.62
C MET A 89 -6.04 3.59 10.88
N ASP A 90 -5.63 4.79 11.31
CA ASP A 90 -4.65 5.02 12.38
C ASP A 90 -3.33 4.29 12.10
N ILE A 91 -2.93 4.28 10.82
CA ILE A 91 -1.68 3.68 10.33
C ILE A 91 -0.97 4.73 9.52
N ASP A 92 0.08 5.30 10.09
CA ASP A 92 0.91 6.26 9.38
C ASP A 92 1.90 5.54 8.45
N VAL A 93 2.10 6.08 7.26
CA VAL A 93 3.13 5.62 6.33
C VAL A 93 4.50 5.95 6.90
N VAL A 94 5.33 4.93 7.17
CA VAL A 94 6.69 5.14 7.69
C VAL A 94 7.71 5.27 6.56
N MET A 95 8.80 6.00 6.83
CA MET A 95 9.89 6.17 5.87
C MET A 95 10.65 4.85 5.65
N GLY A 96 10.69 4.40 4.41
CA GLY A 96 11.43 3.22 3.97
C GLY A 96 12.88 3.49 3.56
N ARG A 97 13.59 2.42 3.17
CA ARG A 97 14.87 2.54 2.47
C ARG A 97 14.66 2.77 0.97
N VAL A 98 15.34 3.78 0.43
CA VAL A 98 15.28 4.15 -1.00
C VAL A 98 16.00 3.13 -1.90
N LEU A 99 17.29 2.89 -1.66
CA LEU A 99 18.15 1.99 -2.46
C LEU A 99 18.05 2.28 -3.98
N ASP A 100 17.75 1.28 -4.80
CA ASP A 100 17.49 1.40 -6.24
C ASP A 100 15.98 1.53 -6.56
N GLY A 101 15.20 2.05 -5.60
CA GLY A 101 13.78 2.36 -5.70
C GLY A 101 13.43 3.49 -6.66
N ILE A 102 14.41 4.31 -7.06
CA ILE A 102 14.20 5.46 -7.95
C ILE A 102 15.21 5.39 -9.09
N ALA A 103 14.71 5.31 -10.32
CA ALA A 103 15.57 5.32 -11.48
C ALA A 103 16.12 6.75 -11.75
N PRO A 104 17.39 6.90 -12.20
CA PRO A 104 18.01 8.21 -12.38
C PRO A 104 17.22 9.18 -13.27
N HIS A 105 16.62 8.69 -14.36
CA HIS A 105 15.82 9.48 -15.30
C HIS A 105 14.55 10.06 -14.65
N MET A 106 14.07 9.51 -13.53
CA MET A 106 12.88 10.02 -12.84
C MET A 106 13.07 11.44 -12.29
N LYS A 107 14.31 11.89 -12.09
CA LYS A 107 14.63 13.24 -11.62
C LYS A 107 14.27 14.34 -12.61
N GLU A 108 14.08 13.98 -13.88
CA GLU A 108 13.77 14.91 -14.97
C GLU A 108 12.27 15.17 -15.11
N TYR A 109 11.43 14.39 -14.41
CA TYR A 109 9.98 14.54 -14.47
C TYR A 109 9.48 15.63 -13.51
N PRO A 110 8.34 16.26 -13.83
CA PRO A 110 7.64 17.14 -12.90
C PRO A 110 7.39 16.49 -11.54
N GLU A 111 7.45 17.29 -10.47
CA GLU A 111 7.30 16.81 -9.09
C GLU A 111 6.01 16.00 -8.86
N ASP A 112 4.92 16.35 -9.54
CA ASP A 112 3.62 15.68 -9.45
C ASP A 112 3.56 14.32 -10.19
N ARG A 113 4.63 13.97 -10.91
CA ARG A 113 4.78 12.74 -11.70
C ARG A 113 6.06 11.97 -11.39
N THR A 114 6.78 12.35 -10.35
CA THR A 114 7.99 11.67 -9.87
C THR A 114 7.90 11.35 -8.38
N PHE A 115 8.93 10.69 -7.85
CA PHE A 115 9.07 10.39 -6.43
C PHE A 115 9.90 11.47 -5.74
N LEU A 116 9.37 12.01 -4.64
CA LEU A 116 10.03 13.04 -3.87
C LEU A 116 10.46 12.46 -2.54
N VAL A 117 11.75 12.12 -2.39
CA VAL A 117 12.26 11.47 -1.18
C VAL A 117 12.00 12.33 0.06
N SER A 118 11.48 11.72 1.12
CA SER A 118 11.33 12.34 2.44
C SER A 118 12.65 12.45 3.17
N ASP A 119 12.82 13.55 3.92
CA ASP A 119 13.96 13.77 4.82
C ASP A 119 13.78 13.10 6.20
N GLU A 120 12.63 12.45 6.41
CA GLU A 120 12.33 11.67 7.62
C GLU A 120 13.34 10.54 7.85
N LYS A 121 13.51 10.17 9.12
CA LYS A 121 14.41 9.07 9.47
C LYS A 121 13.80 7.73 9.03
N GLY A 122 14.57 6.96 8.27
CA GLY A 122 14.18 5.60 7.87
C GLY A 122 13.83 4.72 9.07
N ALA A 123 12.67 4.07 9.01
CA ALA A 123 12.17 3.19 10.05
C ALA A 123 12.92 1.85 10.08
N ASN A 124 12.95 1.20 11.26
CA ASN A 124 13.37 -0.19 11.36
C ASN A 124 12.24 -1.10 10.90
N ILE A 125 12.31 -1.55 9.64
CA ILE A 125 11.26 -2.34 9.02
C ILE A 125 10.99 -3.65 9.76
N VAL A 126 12.02 -4.27 10.35
CA VAL A 126 11.83 -5.50 11.15
C VAL A 126 10.94 -5.23 12.35
N ASP A 127 11.16 -4.11 13.04
CA ASP A 127 10.35 -3.72 14.19
C ASP A 127 8.92 -3.36 13.77
N VAL A 128 8.77 -2.62 12.67
CA VAL A 128 7.45 -2.25 12.11
C VAL A 128 6.62 -3.51 11.80
N LEU A 129 7.20 -4.51 11.12
CA LEU A 129 6.50 -5.74 10.77
C LEU A 129 6.18 -6.59 12.00
N LYS A 130 7.11 -6.71 12.96
CA LYS A 130 6.88 -7.47 14.20
C LYS A 130 5.82 -6.84 15.09
N GLN A 131 5.85 -5.51 15.25
CA GLN A 131 4.91 -4.80 16.11
C GLN A 131 3.50 -4.72 15.51
N SER A 132 3.40 -4.58 14.19
CA SER A 132 2.10 -4.60 13.49
C SER A 132 1.47 -5.99 13.45
N GLY A 133 2.26 -7.05 13.60
CA GLY A 133 1.79 -8.43 13.48
C GLY A 133 1.38 -8.76 12.05
N ALA A 134 2.05 -8.17 11.05
CA ALA A 134 1.80 -8.46 9.65
C ALA A 134 2.06 -9.94 9.34
N GLU A 135 1.12 -10.57 8.65
CA GLU A 135 1.19 -11.97 8.22
C GLU A 135 1.69 -12.08 6.79
N ILE A 136 1.37 -11.08 5.96
CA ILE A 136 1.76 -11.00 4.56
C ILE A 136 2.34 -9.61 4.28
N VAL A 137 3.44 -9.57 3.54
CA VAL A 137 4.04 -8.33 3.03
C VAL A 137 3.85 -8.27 1.52
N LEU A 138 3.24 -7.19 1.05
CA LEU A 138 3.07 -6.89 -0.36
C LEU A 138 4.16 -5.93 -0.83
N ASN A 139 4.93 -6.36 -1.84
CA ASN A 139 5.96 -5.55 -2.46
C ASN A 139 5.42 -4.88 -3.74
N TYR A 140 5.16 -3.58 -3.67
CA TYR A 140 4.78 -2.72 -4.80
C TYR A 140 5.87 -1.69 -5.13
N LEU A 141 7.13 -2.07 -4.95
CA LEU A 141 8.25 -1.27 -5.42
C LEU A 141 8.27 -1.17 -6.95
N PRO A 142 8.87 -0.10 -7.50
CA PRO A 142 9.02 0.05 -8.93
C PRO A 142 9.79 -1.10 -9.59
N VAL A 143 9.49 -1.35 -10.86
CA VAL A 143 10.23 -2.32 -11.68
C VAL A 143 11.71 -1.92 -11.73
N GLY A 144 12.60 -2.89 -11.52
CA GLY A 144 14.06 -2.69 -11.53
C GLY A 144 14.67 -2.44 -10.15
N SER A 145 13.87 -2.32 -9.09
CA SER A 145 14.35 -2.11 -7.72
C SER A 145 14.82 -3.40 -7.05
N GLU A 146 15.89 -4.01 -7.58
CA GLU A 146 16.43 -5.28 -7.13
C GLU A 146 16.96 -5.23 -5.69
N LYS A 147 17.83 -4.26 -5.37
CA LYS A 147 18.43 -4.11 -4.05
C LYS A 147 17.36 -3.80 -3.01
N ALA A 148 16.40 -2.93 -3.34
CA ALA A 148 15.27 -2.63 -2.47
C ALA A 148 14.42 -3.88 -2.23
N THR A 149 14.03 -4.60 -3.28
CA THR A 149 13.26 -5.85 -3.14
C THR A 149 13.99 -6.87 -2.29
N ARG A 150 15.29 -7.10 -2.50
CA ARG A 150 16.10 -7.99 -1.66
C ARG A 150 16.15 -7.50 -0.21
N TYR A 151 16.26 -6.20 0.03
CA TYR A 151 16.26 -5.65 1.40
C TYR A 151 14.95 -5.91 2.15
N TYR A 152 13.79 -5.79 1.50
CA TYR A 152 12.50 -6.04 2.17
C TYR A 152 12.14 -7.52 2.27
N ALA A 153 12.77 -8.38 1.47
CA ALA A 153 12.51 -9.83 1.48
C ALA A 153 13.38 -10.61 2.49
N ASN A 154 14.49 -10.05 2.96
CA ASN A 154 15.45 -10.68 3.88
C ASN A 154 15.50 -9.97 5.22
#